data_AF-X6NA31-F1
#
_entry.id   AF-X6NA31-F1
#
_cell.length_a   1.000
_cell.length_b   1.000
_cell.length_c   1.000
_cell.angle_alpha   90.00
_cell.angle_beta   90.00
_cell.angle_gamma   90.00
#
_symmetry.space_group_name_H-M   'P 1'
#
loop_
_entity.id
_entity.type
_entity.pdbx_description
1 polymer ?
#
loop_
_entity_poly.entity_id
_entity_poly.type
_entity_poly.pdbx_seq_one_letter_code
_entity_poly.pdbx_strand_id
1 'polypeptide(L)'
;DELPEVGLLMMDHVVGNQDDGQLEVVANWYSKMLDFHRFWSVDDKQVHTEYSALRSIVMTDFDRVVKMPLNEPAEGKRKSQIKEYVEFHGDAGVQHIALRTRDIITSIRALRARGVKFLTIPKEYYDDLKERLKGASIEVKEDLKVIEELNILVDFDDKGYLLQIFSEPVEDRPTLFYEIIQRHNNDVKYTTLVSFFFFPQFCTVCMGCVLRFEGFGAGNFKALFTSIEKAQMKRGTSTPQSKL
;
A
#
# COMPACT_ATOMS: atom_id res chain seq x y z
N ASP A 1 28.25 15.27 -12.62
CA ASP A 1 27.02 14.52 -12.84
C ASP A 1 26.25 14.39 -11.53
N GLU A 2 25.27 15.26 -11.31
CA GLU A 2 24.37 15.16 -10.16
C GLU A 2 23.17 14.29 -10.55
N LEU A 3 22.90 13.27 -9.74
CA LEU A 3 21.72 12.44 -9.91
C LEU A 3 20.46 13.28 -9.63
N PRO A 4 19.39 13.12 -10.43
CA PRO A 4 18.17 13.92 -10.30
C PRO A 4 17.56 13.78 -8.89
N GLU A 5 16.95 14.85 -8.41
CA GLU A 5 16.21 14.85 -7.15
C GLU A 5 15.03 13.86 -7.23
N VAL A 6 14.79 13.10 -6.15
CA VAL A 6 13.74 12.08 -6.13
C VAL A 6 12.38 12.67 -5.72
N GLY A 7 12.34 13.62 -4.78
CA GLY A 7 11.09 14.26 -4.37
C GLY A 7 10.17 13.43 -3.46
N LEU A 8 10.73 12.49 -2.68
CA LEU A 8 9.97 11.81 -1.61
C LEU A 8 9.75 12.76 -0.42
N LEU A 9 8.57 12.72 0.18
CA LEU A 9 8.13 13.71 1.17
C LEU A 9 8.10 13.15 2.59
N MET A 10 7.30 12.10 2.79
CA MET A 10 7.03 11.53 4.11
C MET A 10 6.56 10.09 3.98
N MET A 11 6.55 9.38 5.10
CA MET A 11 5.96 8.05 5.20
C MET A 11 4.43 8.13 5.12
N ASP A 12 3.82 7.30 4.27
CA ASP A 12 2.36 7.21 4.13
C ASP A 12 1.79 6.15 5.08
N HIS A 13 2.41 4.97 5.11
CA HIS A 13 2.04 3.86 5.98
C HIS A 13 3.19 2.84 6.09
N VAL A 14 3.12 1.96 7.10
CA VAL A 14 4.07 0.87 7.32
C VAL A 14 3.33 -0.43 7.53
N VAL A 15 3.68 -1.46 6.75
CA VAL A 15 2.99 -2.74 6.76
C VAL A 15 3.78 -3.78 7.53
N GLY A 16 3.12 -4.42 8.51
CA GLY A 16 3.70 -5.47 9.35
C GLY A 16 3.11 -6.83 9.04
N ASN A 17 3.95 -7.80 8.67
CA ASN A 17 3.54 -9.19 8.51
C ASN A 17 3.63 -9.94 9.85
N GLN A 18 2.63 -10.76 10.13
CA GLN A 18 2.48 -11.56 11.34
C GLN A 18 2.44 -13.05 10.98
N ASP A 19 2.76 -13.90 11.95
CA ASP A 19 2.57 -15.35 11.81
C ASP A 19 1.07 -15.73 11.86
N ASP A 20 0.75 -16.95 11.47
CA ASP A 20 -0.62 -17.47 11.44
C ASP A 20 -1.31 -17.37 12.81
N GLY A 21 -2.51 -16.79 12.81
CA GLY A 21 -3.32 -16.57 14.01
C GLY A 21 -2.86 -15.41 14.90
N GLN A 22 -1.87 -14.60 14.48
CA GLN A 22 -1.37 -13.47 15.26
C GLN A 22 -2.01 -12.12 14.90
N LEU A 23 -2.73 -11.99 13.77
CA LEU A 23 -3.26 -10.70 13.31
C LEU A 23 -4.13 -10.02 14.37
N GLU A 24 -5.09 -10.75 14.92
CA GLU A 24 -6.03 -10.26 15.93
C GLU A 24 -5.32 -9.91 17.25
N VAL A 25 -4.32 -10.71 17.65
CA VAL A 25 -3.53 -10.46 18.87
C VAL A 25 -2.79 -9.13 18.75
N VAL A 26 -2.10 -8.92 17.63
CA VAL A 26 -1.31 -7.72 17.40
C VAL A 26 -2.21 -6.50 17.19
N ALA A 27 -3.29 -6.61 16.42
CA ALA A 27 -4.26 -5.53 16.27
C ALA A 27 -4.84 -5.08 17.63
N ASN A 28 -5.17 -6.03 18.50
CA ASN A 28 -5.65 -5.73 19.85
C ASN A 28 -4.57 -5.10 20.74
N TRP A 29 -3.29 -5.40 20.52
CA TRP A 29 -2.19 -4.72 21.21
C TRP A 29 -2.14 -3.24 20.83
N TYR A 30 -2.23 -2.90 19.53
CA TYR A 30 -2.29 -1.51 19.06
C TYR A 30 -3.45 -0.75 19.71
N SER A 31 -4.64 -1.36 19.76
CA SER A 31 -5.80 -0.72 20.42
C SER A 31 -5.62 -0.54 21.92
N LYS A 32 -5.11 -1.55 22.64
CA LYS A 32 -5.00 -1.48 24.10
C LYS A 32 -3.88 -0.58 24.59
N MET A 33 -2.76 -0.54 23.87
CA MET A 33 -1.55 0.14 24.34
C MET A 33 -1.42 1.55 23.78
N LEU A 34 -1.92 1.80 22.57
CA LEU A 34 -1.73 3.06 21.86
C LEU A 34 -3.05 3.78 21.53
N ASP A 35 -4.19 3.21 21.93
CA ASP A 35 -5.53 3.73 21.62
C ASP A 35 -5.80 3.86 20.10
N PHE A 36 -5.15 2.98 19.31
CA PHE A 36 -5.41 2.89 17.88
C PHE A 36 -6.74 2.18 17.63
N HIS A 37 -7.43 2.53 16.55
CA HIS A 37 -8.66 1.88 16.14
C HIS A 37 -8.51 1.18 14.79
N ARG A 38 -9.38 0.18 14.55
CA ARG A 38 -9.46 -0.48 13.25
C ARG A 38 -10.04 0.51 12.24
N PHE A 39 -9.24 0.84 11.24
CA PHE A 39 -9.63 1.74 10.18
C PHE A 39 -10.27 1.00 9.00
N TRP A 40 -9.67 -0.13 8.65
CA TRP A 40 -10.07 -0.94 7.51
C TRP A 40 -9.65 -2.39 7.75
N SER A 41 -10.37 -3.33 7.14
CA SER A 41 -10.03 -4.75 7.19
C SER A 41 -10.39 -5.42 5.88
N VAL A 42 -9.59 -6.40 5.50
CA VAL A 42 -9.82 -7.24 4.33
C VAL A 42 -9.64 -8.69 4.75
N ASP A 43 -10.62 -9.51 4.39
CA ASP A 43 -10.52 -10.96 4.50
C ASP A 43 -10.01 -11.60 3.19
N ASP A 44 -9.76 -12.91 3.27
CA ASP A 44 -9.30 -13.75 2.18
C ASP A 44 -10.28 -13.83 0.99
N LYS A 45 -11.56 -13.51 1.21
CA LYS A 45 -12.56 -13.46 0.14
C LYS A 45 -12.40 -12.22 -0.73
N GLN A 46 -11.86 -11.13 -0.19
CA GLN A 46 -11.65 -9.88 -0.92
C GLN A 46 -10.24 -9.77 -1.51
N VAL A 47 -9.22 -10.37 -0.88
CA VAL A 47 -7.83 -10.36 -1.37
C VAL A 47 -7.28 -11.77 -1.50
N HIS A 48 -7.40 -12.30 -2.72
CA HIS A 48 -6.80 -13.55 -3.14
C HIS A 48 -6.34 -13.47 -4.62
N THR A 49 -5.29 -14.20 -4.94
CA THR A 49 -4.97 -14.62 -6.31
C THR A 49 -5.65 -15.96 -6.58
N GLU A 50 -5.43 -16.54 -7.76
CA GLU A 50 -5.86 -17.92 -8.03
C GLU A 50 -5.21 -18.94 -7.06
N TYR A 51 -4.07 -18.58 -6.46
CA TYR A 51 -3.21 -19.51 -5.74
C TYR A 51 -2.97 -19.16 -4.27
N SER A 52 -3.04 -17.91 -3.85
CA SER A 52 -2.73 -17.50 -2.48
C SER A 52 -3.65 -16.38 -1.99
N ALA A 53 -3.79 -16.25 -0.66
CA ALA A 53 -4.62 -15.24 -0.02
C ALA A 53 -3.91 -14.66 1.23
N LEU A 54 -4.46 -13.58 1.76
CA LEU A 54 -4.09 -13.03 3.06
C LEU A 54 -5.28 -12.39 3.75
N ARG A 55 -5.14 -12.16 5.05
CA ARG A 55 -6.04 -11.29 5.83
C ARG A 55 -5.26 -10.06 6.27
N SER A 56 -5.90 -8.91 6.28
CA SER A 56 -5.28 -7.63 6.65
C SER A 56 -6.17 -6.78 7.54
N ILE A 57 -5.60 -6.15 8.55
CA ILE A 57 -6.24 -5.12 9.38
C ILE A 57 -5.37 -3.88 9.37
N VAL A 58 -5.94 -2.74 9.03
CA VAL A 58 -5.27 -1.45 9.18
C VAL A 58 -5.62 -0.84 10.54
N MET A 59 -4.60 -0.67 11.36
CA MET A 59 -4.68 0.09 12.61
C MET A 59 -4.29 1.55 12.35
N THR A 60 -5.01 2.48 12.98
CA THR A 60 -4.74 3.91 12.83
C THR A 60 -4.93 4.68 14.13
N ASP A 61 -4.22 5.78 14.31
CA ASP A 61 -4.42 6.70 15.43
C ASP A 61 -5.72 7.49 15.30
N PHE A 62 -6.12 8.22 16.34
CA PHE A 62 -7.37 8.98 16.36
C PHE A 62 -7.53 9.96 15.19
N ASP A 63 -6.46 10.69 14.85
CA ASP A 63 -6.45 11.69 13.77
C ASP A 63 -6.20 11.06 12.39
N ARG A 64 -6.00 9.74 12.35
CA ARG A 64 -5.75 8.92 11.16
C ARG A 64 -4.53 9.33 10.36
N VAL A 65 -3.52 9.87 11.04
CA VAL A 65 -2.25 10.27 10.47
C VAL A 65 -1.34 9.06 10.27
N VAL A 66 -1.25 8.21 11.29
CA VAL A 66 -0.39 7.04 11.34
C VAL A 66 -1.19 5.81 10.94
N LYS A 67 -0.80 5.17 9.85
CA LYS A 67 -1.48 4.01 9.29
C LYS A 67 -0.57 2.78 9.34
N MET A 68 -1.03 1.73 10.01
CA MET A 68 -0.30 0.48 10.22
C MET A 68 -1.10 -0.72 9.73
N PRO A 69 -1.06 -1.07 8.43
CA PRO A 69 -1.58 -2.34 7.95
C PRO A 69 -0.84 -3.52 8.55
N LEU A 70 -1.59 -4.49 9.06
CA LEU A 70 -1.10 -5.74 9.64
C LEU A 70 -1.61 -6.87 8.77
N ASN A 71 -0.75 -7.80 8.37
CA ASN A 71 -1.14 -8.94 7.53
C ASN A 71 -0.85 -10.26 8.22
N GLU A 72 -1.66 -11.27 7.96
CA GLU A 72 -1.35 -12.67 8.27
C GLU A 72 -1.61 -13.57 7.04
N PRO A 73 -0.94 -14.73 6.96
CA PRO A 73 -1.21 -15.67 5.88
C PRO A 73 -2.65 -16.18 5.92
N ALA A 74 -3.23 -16.46 4.76
CA ALA A 74 -4.49 -17.19 4.63
C ALA A 74 -4.28 -18.45 3.75
N GLU A 75 -5.21 -19.40 3.85
CA GLU A 75 -5.15 -20.65 3.08
C GLU A 75 -5.32 -20.37 1.57
N GLY A 76 -4.58 -21.14 0.76
CA GLY A 76 -4.63 -21.05 -0.69
C GLY A 76 -3.95 -22.26 -1.33
N LYS A 77 -4.09 -22.43 -2.65
CA LYS A 77 -3.46 -23.56 -3.39
C LYS A 77 -1.93 -23.59 -3.24
N ARG A 78 -1.30 -22.43 -3.01
CA ARG A 78 0.14 -22.24 -2.83
C ARG A 78 0.45 -21.43 -1.58
N LYS A 79 1.70 -21.53 -1.13
CA LYS A 79 2.21 -20.80 0.03
C LYS A 79 1.99 -19.29 -0.12
N SER A 80 1.28 -18.69 0.84
CA SER A 80 1.11 -17.23 0.94
C SER A 80 2.46 -16.51 1.02
N GLN A 81 2.58 -15.37 0.33
CA GLN A 81 3.73 -14.48 0.43
C GLN A 81 4.01 -13.99 1.86
N ILE A 82 2.98 -13.91 2.72
CA ILE A 82 3.15 -13.53 4.13
C ILE A 82 3.90 -14.63 4.88
N LYS A 83 3.60 -15.90 4.55
CA LYS A 83 4.32 -17.04 5.10
C LYS A 83 5.76 -17.13 4.58
N GLU A 84 6.00 -16.83 3.29
CA GLU A 84 7.38 -16.67 2.78
C GLU A 84 8.14 -15.62 3.59
N TYR A 85 7.55 -14.44 3.81
CA TYR A 85 8.17 -13.40 4.60
C TYR A 85 8.59 -13.90 5.98
N VAL A 86 7.67 -14.50 6.76
CA VAL A 86 7.96 -14.94 8.14
C VAL A 86 9.04 -16.02 8.15
N GLU A 87 9.04 -16.96 7.19
CA GLU A 87 10.08 -18.00 7.09
C GLU A 87 11.48 -17.42 6.83
N PHE A 88 11.61 -16.40 5.97
CA PHE A 88 12.90 -15.78 5.65
C PHE A 88 13.33 -14.69 6.64
N HIS A 89 12.38 -13.97 7.23
CA HIS A 89 12.61 -12.96 8.26
C HIS A 89 12.96 -13.61 9.60
N GLY A 90 12.32 -14.74 9.93
CA GLY A 90 12.49 -15.51 11.15
C GLY A 90 11.45 -15.23 12.24
N ASP A 91 10.62 -14.20 12.06
CA ASP A 91 9.49 -13.83 12.92
C ASP A 91 8.59 -12.81 12.20
N ALA A 92 7.56 -12.29 12.87
CA ALA A 92 6.83 -11.10 12.48
C ALA A 92 7.76 -9.89 12.29
N GLY A 93 7.37 -8.96 11.41
CA GLY A 93 8.20 -7.79 11.10
C GLY A 93 7.62 -6.85 10.05
N VAL A 94 8.34 -5.77 9.77
CA VAL A 94 7.97 -4.80 8.74
C VAL A 94 8.25 -5.39 7.36
N GLN A 95 7.19 -5.53 6.56
CA GLN A 95 7.28 -5.99 5.17
C GLN A 95 7.62 -4.83 4.24
N HIS A 96 6.88 -3.73 4.33
CA HIS A 96 7.16 -2.58 3.49
C HIS A 96 6.83 -1.25 4.14
N ILE A 97 7.50 -0.22 3.62
CA ILE A 97 7.33 1.18 4.01
C ILE A 97 6.92 1.94 2.76
N ALA A 98 5.77 2.61 2.83
CA ALA A 98 5.27 3.45 1.75
C ALA A 98 5.74 4.89 1.91
N LEU A 99 6.32 5.43 0.85
CA LEU A 99 6.90 6.77 0.79
C LEU A 99 6.12 7.63 -0.20
N ARG A 100 5.61 8.74 0.30
CA ARG A 100 4.74 9.62 -0.46
C ARG A 100 5.52 10.59 -1.36
N THR A 101 4.97 10.84 -2.54
CA THR A 101 5.46 11.86 -3.48
C THR A 101 4.30 12.68 -4.08
N ARG A 102 4.64 13.85 -4.64
CA ARG A 102 3.72 14.70 -5.43
C ARG A 102 3.85 14.48 -6.93
N ASP A 103 4.94 13.86 -7.38
CA ASP A 103 5.21 13.54 -8.78
C ASP A 103 5.91 12.17 -8.87
N ILE A 104 5.08 11.14 -8.95
CA ILE A 104 5.50 9.74 -8.95
C ILE A 104 6.24 9.38 -10.23
N ILE A 105 5.92 9.99 -11.37
CA ILE A 105 6.62 9.76 -12.64
C ILE A 105 8.07 10.22 -12.51
N THR A 106 8.29 11.45 -12.04
CA THR A 106 9.63 11.99 -11.84
C THR A 106 10.38 11.20 -10.77
N SER A 107 9.70 10.87 -9.65
CA SER A 107 10.30 10.11 -8.55
C SER A 107 10.80 8.73 -9.00
N ILE A 108 9.98 7.99 -9.77
CA ILE A 108 10.35 6.65 -10.25
C ILE A 108 11.49 6.72 -11.25
N ARG A 109 11.47 7.69 -12.18
CA ARG A 109 12.58 7.90 -13.13
C ARG A 109 13.88 8.19 -12.40
N ALA A 110 13.86 9.05 -11.38
CA ALA A 110 15.02 9.36 -10.57
C ALA A 110 15.52 8.15 -9.75
N LEU A 111 14.61 7.36 -9.16
CA LEU A 111 14.95 6.14 -8.43
C LEU A 111 15.56 5.07 -9.34
N ARG A 112 15.01 4.86 -10.55
CA ARG A 112 15.58 3.95 -11.54
C ARG A 112 16.96 4.41 -12.02
N ALA A 113 17.16 5.71 -12.23
CA ALA A 113 18.49 6.26 -12.56
C ALA A 113 19.53 6.04 -11.45
N ARG A 114 19.07 5.90 -10.19
CA ARG A 114 19.89 5.56 -9.02
C ARG A 114 20.05 4.04 -8.80
N GLY A 115 19.49 3.21 -9.69
CA GLY A 115 19.63 1.75 -9.64
C GLY A 115 18.54 1.00 -8.86
N VAL A 116 17.49 1.69 -8.39
CA VAL A 116 16.37 1.03 -7.70
C VAL A 116 15.59 0.19 -8.70
N LYS A 117 15.37 -1.08 -8.34
CA LYS A 117 14.58 -2.04 -9.11
C LYS A 117 13.15 -2.09 -8.59
N PHE A 118 12.20 -2.19 -9.50
CA PHE A 118 10.78 -2.25 -9.21
C PHE A 118 10.16 -3.52 -9.79
N LEU A 119 9.08 -3.98 -9.15
CA LEU A 119 8.30 -5.10 -9.66
C LEU A 119 7.74 -4.77 -11.04
N THR A 120 7.63 -5.81 -11.87
CA THR A 120 7.02 -5.71 -13.20
C THR A 120 5.54 -6.05 -13.11
N ILE A 121 4.71 -5.25 -13.78
CA ILE A 121 3.26 -5.45 -13.88
C ILE A 121 2.94 -6.02 -15.27
N PRO A 122 2.07 -7.05 -15.37
CA PRO A 122 1.67 -7.61 -16.66
C PRO A 122 0.92 -6.58 -17.52
N LYS A 123 1.09 -6.63 -18.84
CA LYS A 123 0.45 -5.67 -19.75
C LYS A 123 -1.07 -5.72 -19.67
N GLU A 124 -1.61 -6.91 -19.44
CA GLU A 124 -3.04 -7.19 -19.34
C GLU A 124 -3.71 -6.32 -18.26
N TYR A 125 -2.98 -5.99 -17.19
CA TYR A 125 -3.47 -5.07 -16.15
C TYR A 125 -3.80 -3.68 -16.71
N TYR A 126 -2.99 -3.15 -17.61
CA TYR A 126 -3.19 -1.82 -18.20
C TYR A 126 -4.31 -1.81 -19.23
N ASP A 127 -4.51 -2.92 -19.94
CA ASP A 127 -5.64 -3.08 -20.83
C ASP A 127 -6.96 -3.12 -20.03
N ASP A 128 -7.00 -3.89 -18.93
CA ASP A 128 -8.12 -3.91 -18.00
C ASP A 128 -8.33 -2.55 -17.30
N LEU A 129 -7.26 -1.84 -16.94
CA LEU A 129 -7.33 -0.50 -16.37
C LEU A 129 -8.01 0.49 -17.33
N LYS A 130 -7.64 0.46 -18.61
CA LYS A 130 -8.26 1.33 -19.65
C LYS A 130 -9.75 1.08 -19.74
N GLU A 131 -10.20 -0.18 -19.67
CA GLU A 131 -11.64 -0.50 -19.65
C GLU A 131 -12.34 0.00 -18.38
N ARG A 132 -11.74 -0.20 -17.20
CA ARG A 132 -12.29 0.29 -15.92
C ARG A 132 -12.43 1.82 -15.90
N LEU A 133 -11.47 2.54 -16.47
CA LEU A 133 -11.48 4.01 -16.53
C LEU A 133 -12.57 4.59 -17.44
N LYS A 134 -13.04 3.85 -18.46
CA LYS A 134 -14.15 4.32 -19.33
C LYS A 134 -15.45 4.57 -18.56
N GLY A 135 -15.67 3.82 -17.48
CA GLY A 135 -16.83 3.95 -16.61
C GLY A 135 -16.59 4.77 -15.35
N ALA A 136 -15.38 5.32 -15.16
CA ALA A 136 -15.01 6.04 -13.96
C ALA A 136 -15.53 7.48 -13.97
N SER A 137 -15.88 7.98 -12.78
CA SER A 137 -16.28 9.38 -12.56
C SER A 137 -15.08 10.33 -12.39
N ILE A 138 -13.86 9.78 -12.38
CA ILE A 138 -12.60 10.50 -12.22
C ILE A 138 -11.76 10.46 -13.50
N GLU A 139 -10.82 11.40 -13.59
CA GLU A 139 -9.82 11.46 -14.67
C GLU A 139 -8.41 11.36 -14.06
N VAL A 140 -7.68 10.33 -14.47
CA VAL A 140 -6.25 10.18 -14.16
C VAL A 140 -5.48 11.19 -15.02
N LYS A 141 -4.68 12.05 -14.38
CA LYS A 141 -4.03 13.19 -15.06
C LYS A 141 -2.73 12.82 -15.75
N GLU A 142 -2.07 11.80 -15.25
CA GLU A 142 -0.83 11.25 -15.77
C GLU A 142 -1.08 10.46 -17.07
N ASP A 143 -0.13 10.50 -18.00
CA ASP A 143 -0.21 9.74 -19.25
C ASP A 143 -0.21 8.24 -18.97
N LEU A 144 -1.30 7.55 -19.35
CA LEU A 144 -1.46 6.10 -19.17
C LEU A 144 -0.34 5.29 -19.83
N LYS A 145 0.26 5.78 -20.92
CA LYS A 145 1.42 5.13 -21.55
C LYS A 145 2.66 5.20 -20.67
N VAL A 146 2.88 6.33 -20.00
CA VAL A 146 4.00 6.51 -19.06
C VAL A 146 3.75 5.70 -17.79
N ILE A 147 2.50 5.62 -17.32
CA ILE A 147 2.09 4.72 -16.23
C ILE A 147 2.43 3.26 -16.56
N GLU A 148 2.06 2.79 -17.76
CA GLU A 148 2.36 1.45 -18.26
C GLU A 148 3.87 1.21 -18.38
N GLU A 149 4.61 2.14 -18.98
CA GLU A 149 6.08 2.06 -19.12
C GLU A 149 6.79 1.94 -17.75
N LEU A 150 6.35 2.74 -16.77
CA LEU A 150 6.99 2.78 -15.46
C LEU A 150 6.54 1.67 -14.52
N ASN A 151 5.57 0.85 -14.91
CA ASN A 151 4.96 -0.21 -14.10
C ASN A 151 4.20 0.33 -12.86
N ILE A 152 3.55 1.49 -13.01
CA ILE A 152 2.74 2.11 -11.94
C ILE A 152 1.36 1.46 -11.92
N LEU A 153 0.86 1.15 -10.73
CA LEU A 153 -0.50 0.68 -10.48
C LEU A 153 -1.43 1.86 -10.17
N VAL A 154 -2.68 1.79 -10.64
CA VAL A 154 -3.72 2.80 -10.46
C VAL A 154 -4.95 2.17 -9.82
N ASP A 155 -5.36 2.70 -8.67
CA ASP A 155 -6.67 2.43 -8.08
C ASP A 155 -7.46 3.72 -7.90
N PHE A 156 -8.77 3.65 -7.95
CA PHE A 156 -9.61 4.83 -7.94
C PHE A 156 -11.00 4.57 -7.37
N ASP A 157 -11.63 5.65 -6.93
CA ASP A 157 -13.02 5.70 -6.49
C ASP A 157 -13.71 6.93 -7.10
N ASP A 158 -14.91 7.24 -6.61
CA ASP A 158 -15.67 8.40 -7.10
C ASP A 158 -15.10 9.77 -6.70
N LYS A 159 -14.09 9.81 -5.83
CA LYS A 159 -13.55 11.04 -5.23
C LYS A 159 -12.12 11.33 -5.65
N GLY A 160 -11.37 10.32 -6.07
CA GLY A 160 -9.97 10.44 -6.42
C GLY A 160 -9.34 9.14 -6.90
N TYR A 161 -8.02 9.16 -6.99
CA TYR A 161 -7.23 8.00 -7.40
C TYR A 161 -5.89 7.96 -6.68
N LEU A 162 -5.27 6.80 -6.76
CA LEU A 162 -4.04 6.43 -6.11
C LEU A 162 -3.08 5.82 -7.13
N LEU A 163 -1.84 6.29 -7.11
CA LEU A 163 -0.75 5.74 -7.91
C LEU A 163 0.24 5.06 -6.97
N GLN A 164 0.58 3.80 -7.25
CA GLN A 164 1.47 2.99 -6.42
C GLN A 164 2.48 2.24 -7.26
N ILE A 165 3.69 2.06 -6.75
CA ILE A 165 4.67 1.13 -7.30
C ILE A 165 5.50 0.52 -6.16
N PHE A 166 5.95 -0.71 -6.35
CA PHE A 166 6.66 -1.47 -5.33
C PHE A 166 8.04 -1.85 -5.83
N SER A 167 9.05 -1.64 -4.99
CA SER A 167 10.42 -2.05 -5.27
C SER A 167 10.54 -3.58 -5.23
N GLU A 168 11.60 -4.12 -5.81
CA GLU A 168 12.08 -5.44 -5.40
C GLU A 168 12.55 -5.40 -3.92
N PRO A 169 12.70 -6.55 -3.23
CA PRO A 169 13.32 -6.58 -1.92
C PRO A 169 14.66 -5.84 -1.91
N VAL A 170 14.94 -5.09 -0.85
CA VAL A 170 16.17 -4.28 -0.72
C VAL A 170 17.36 -5.08 -0.17
N GLU A 171 17.13 -6.35 0.10
CA GLU A 171 18.09 -7.34 0.58
C GLU A 171 17.89 -8.65 -0.19
N ASP A 172 18.82 -9.60 -0.05
CA ASP A 172 18.73 -10.89 -0.73
C ASP A 172 17.53 -11.74 -0.25
N ARG A 173 17.10 -11.52 0.99
CA ARG A 173 15.93 -12.17 1.55
C ARG A 173 14.65 -11.51 1.00
N PRO A 174 13.60 -12.27 0.68
CA PRO A 174 12.34 -11.73 0.18
C PRO A 174 11.51 -11.10 1.30
N THR A 175 12.08 -10.12 2.00
CA THR A 175 11.57 -9.52 3.23
C THR A 175 11.21 -8.06 3.03
N LEU A 176 12.11 -7.12 3.32
CA LEU A 176 11.78 -5.69 3.27
C LEU A 176 11.78 -5.15 1.83
N PHE A 177 10.73 -4.41 1.46
CA PHE A 177 10.69 -3.61 0.23
C PHE A 177 10.06 -2.23 0.47
N TYR A 178 10.14 -1.35 -0.52
CA TYR A 178 9.54 -0.01 -0.45
C TYR A 178 8.39 0.14 -1.44
N GLU A 179 7.41 0.94 -1.04
CA GLU A 179 6.35 1.42 -1.91
C GLU A 179 6.55 2.92 -2.15
N ILE A 180 6.36 3.37 -3.39
CA ILE A 180 6.23 4.80 -3.70
C ILE A 180 4.78 5.07 -4.06
N ILE A 181 4.18 6.05 -3.38
CA ILE A 181 2.75 6.32 -3.45
C ILE A 181 2.46 7.79 -3.73
N GLN A 182 1.47 8.05 -4.57
CA GLN A 182 0.91 9.38 -4.81
C GLN A 182 -0.61 9.33 -4.73
N ARG A 183 -1.17 10.24 -3.93
CA ARG A 183 -2.61 10.37 -3.67
C ARG A 183 -3.14 11.61 -4.39
N HIS A 184 -4.20 11.46 -5.17
CA HIS A 184 -4.94 12.57 -5.79
C HIS A 184 -6.34 12.62 -5.23
N ASN A 185 -6.66 13.68 -4.48
CA ASN A 185 -7.94 13.86 -3.77
C ASN A 185 -8.34 12.72 -2.82
N ASN A 186 -7.39 11.85 -2.47
CA ASN A 186 -7.52 10.68 -1.61
C ASN A 186 -6.67 10.85 -0.33
N ASP A 187 -6.72 12.05 0.26
CA ASP A 187 -5.83 12.51 1.33
C ASP A 187 -6.56 13.21 2.48
N VAL A 188 -5.97 13.06 3.68
CA VAL A 188 -6.24 13.91 4.85
C VAL A 188 -5.67 15.30 4.58
N LYS A 189 -6.53 16.32 4.51
CA LYS A 189 -6.07 17.72 4.45
C LYS A 189 -5.82 18.22 5.87
N TYR A 190 -4.57 18.50 6.21
CA TYR A 190 -4.27 19.36 7.34
C TYR A 190 -4.65 20.79 6.95
N THR A 191 -5.67 21.33 7.59
CA THR A 191 -5.90 22.78 7.54
C THR A 191 -4.96 23.39 8.57
N THR A 192 -3.82 23.92 8.15
CA THR A 192 -2.97 24.74 9.01
C THR A 192 -3.73 26.04 9.32
N LEU A 193 -4.50 26.05 10.39
CA LEU A 193 -5.06 27.30 10.94
C LEU A 193 -3.91 28.06 11.61
N VAL A 194 -3.12 28.76 10.79
CA VAL A 194 -2.32 29.89 11.29
C VAL A 194 -3.25 31.07 11.43
N SER A 195 -4.14 31.02 12.43
CA SER A 195 -4.92 32.18 12.82
C SER A 195 -4.41 32.62 14.19
N PHE A 196 -3.56 33.66 14.16
CA PHE A 196 -3.48 34.65 15.22
C PHE A 196 -4.89 34.88 15.79
N PHE A 197 -5.10 34.76 17.10
CA PHE A 197 -5.87 35.69 17.93
C PHE A 197 -6.02 35.12 19.35
N PHE A 198 -5.52 35.90 20.31
CA PHE A 198 -5.87 35.85 21.73
C PHE A 198 -7.39 35.78 21.90
N PHE A 199 -7.94 34.82 22.65
CA PHE A 199 -9.07 34.95 23.61
C PHE A 199 -9.46 33.55 24.17
N PRO A 200 -9.74 33.38 25.48
CA PRO A 200 -9.95 32.07 26.09
C PRO A 200 -11.43 31.77 26.31
N GLN A 201 -12.17 31.32 25.28
CA GLN A 201 -13.42 30.57 25.50
C GLN A 201 -13.98 30.05 24.18
N PHE A 202 -14.46 28.79 24.21
CA PHE A 202 -15.08 28.02 23.12
C PHE A 202 -14.13 27.44 22.06
N CYS A 203 -13.71 26.19 22.31
CA CYS A 203 -13.27 25.26 21.26
C CYS A 203 -14.51 24.83 20.46
N THR A 204 -14.88 25.62 19.46
CA THR A 204 -15.81 25.19 18.42
C THR A 204 -15.03 24.28 17.49
N VAL A 205 -15.16 22.98 17.70
CA VAL A 205 -14.70 21.95 16.75
C VAL A 205 -15.21 22.33 15.38
N CYS A 206 -14.28 22.58 14.45
CA CYS A 206 -14.62 22.93 13.08
C CYS A 206 -15.32 21.73 12.44
N MET A 207 -16.65 21.76 12.44
CA MET A 207 -17.56 20.78 11.83
C MET A 207 -17.50 20.89 10.30
N GLY A 208 -16.32 20.65 9.73
CA GLY A 208 -16.04 20.87 8.31
C GLY A 208 -14.86 20.07 7.75
N CYS A 209 -14.30 19.12 8.50
CA CYS A 209 -13.37 18.15 7.92
C CYS A 209 -14.17 17.17 7.07
N VAL A 210 -14.32 17.50 5.78
CA VAL A 210 -14.91 16.60 4.78
C VAL A 210 -14.10 15.31 4.81
N LEU A 211 -14.74 14.22 5.23
CA LEU A 211 -14.27 12.83 5.11
C LEU A 211 -13.98 12.54 3.63
N ARG A 212 -12.76 12.88 3.21
CA ARG A 212 -12.19 12.45 1.94
C ARG A 212 -11.71 11.02 2.13
N PHE A 213 -11.86 10.23 1.08
CA PHE A 213 -11.49 8.82 1.07
C PHE A 213 -10.01 8.68 1.44
N GLU A 214 -9.68 7.62 2.18
CA GLU A 214 -8.32 7.26 2.62
C GLU A 214 -8.06 5.78 2.29
N GLY A 215 -8.43 5.35 1.09
CA GLY A 215 -8.31 3.95 0.68
C GLY A 215 -6.86 3.49 0.52
N PHE A 216 -6.62 2.18 0.70
CA PHE A 216 -5.31 1.52 0.49
C PHE A 216 -5.15 0.87 -0.88
N GLY A 217 -6.14 1.03 -1.77
CA GLY A 217 -6.05 0.50 -3.12
C GLY A 217 -6.46 -0.97 -3.23
N ALA A 218 -7.65 -1.36 -2.76
CA ALA A 218 -8.18 -2.73 -2.86
C ALA A 218 -8.01 -3.35 -4.27
N GLY A 219 -8.19 -2.56 -5.32
CA GLY A 219 -7.99 -2.99 -6.71
C GLY A 219 -6.51 -3.19 -7.07
N ASN A 220 -5.62 -2.37 -6.50
CA ASN A 220 -4.17 -2.51 -6.70
C ASN A 220 -3.58 -3.72 -5.98
N PHE A 221 -4.14 -4.10 -4.84
CA PHE A 221 -3.68 -5.26 -4.08
C PHE A 221 -3.63 -6.53 -4.93
N LYS A 222 -4.66 -6.82 -5.75
CA LYS A 222 -4.67 -8.01 -6.61
C LYS A 222 -3.50 -8.02 -7.61
N ALA A 223 -3.23 -6.88 -8.26
CA ALA A 223 -2.15 -6.75 -9.23
C ALA A 223 -0.78 -6.88 -8.54
N LEU A 224 -0.62 -6.23 -7.39
CA LEU A 224 0.57 -6.36 -6.55
C LEU A 224 0.83 -7.81 -6.16
N PHE A 225 -0.17 -8.50 -5.61
CA PHE A 225 -0.02 -9.89 -5.18
C PHE A 225 0.33 -10.81 -6.34
N THR A 226 -0.28 -10.59 -7.51
CA THR A 226 0.08 -11.35 -8.72
C THR A 226 1.56 -11.15 -9.07
N SER A 227 2.08 -9.92 -8.98
CA SER A 227 3.50 -9.64 -9.26
C SER A 227 4.45 -10.20 -8.19
N ILE A 228 4.10 -10.11 -6.91
CA ILE A 228 4.86 -10.70 -5.80
C ILE A 228 4.88 -12.22 -5.92
N GLU A 229 3.75 -12.84 -6.23
CA GLU A 229 3.63 -14.29 -6.41
C GLU A 229 4.46 -14.78 -7.61
N LYS A 230 4.47 -14.04 -8.73
CA LYS A 230 5.41 -14.33 -9.83
C LYS A 230 6.87 -14.25 -9.39
N ALA A 231 7.22 -13.30 -8.53
CA ALA A 231 8.58 -13.20 -7.98
C ALA A 231 8.88 -14.38 -7.02
N GLN A 232 7.91 -14.80 -6.22
CA GLN A 232 8.00 -15.99 -5.36
C GLN A 232 8.19 -17.27 -6.17
N MET A 233 7.47 -17.42 -7.28
CA MET A 233 7.67 -18.55 -8.21
C MET A 233 9.08 -18.56 -8.80
N LYS A 234 9.62 -17.40 -9.19
CA LYS A 234 11.01 -17.28 -9.68
C LYS A 234 12.05 -17.68 -8.63
N ARG A 235 11.78 -17.43 -7.35
CA ARG A 235 12.62 -17.87 -6.22
C ARG A 235 12.48 -19.36 -5.87
N GLY A 236 11.44 -20.03 -6.38
CA GLY A 236 11.15 -21.44 -6.06
C GLY A 236 10.49 -21.65 -4.69
N THR A 237 10.00 -20.59 -4.05
CA THR A 237 9.41 -20.60 -2.70
C THR A 237 7.88 -20.72 -2.70
N SER A 238 7.25 -20.60 -3.88
CA SER A 238 5.80 -20.77 -4.07
C SER A 238 5.43 -22.25 -4.15
N THR A 239 5.54 -22.95 -3.02
CA THR A 239 5.27 -24.39 -2.93
C THR A 239 3.77 -24.67 -2.88
N PRO A 240 3.27 -25.75 -3.50
CA PRO A 240 1.90 -26.21 -3.31
C PRO A 240 1.61 -26.46 -1.82
N GLN A 241 0.43 -26.09 -1.34
CA GLN A 241 -0.02 -26.49 -0.01
C GLN A 241 -0.70 -27.85 -0.11
N SER A 242 -0.22 -28.83 0.66
CA SER A 242 -0.58 -30.25 0.55
C SER A 242 -2.00 -30.62 1.03
N LYS A 243 -2.92 -29.66 1.13
CA LYS A 243 -4.25 -29.85 1.76
C LYS A 243 -5.43 -29.26 0.97
N LEU A 244 -5.25 -28.90 -0.31
CA LEU A 244 -6.34 -28.54 -1.22
C LEU A 244 -6.29 -29.38 -2.49
#